data_AF-A0A841HWP0-F1
#
_entry.id   AF-A0A841HWP0-F1
#
_cell.length_a   1.000
_cell.length_b   1.000
_cell.length_c   1.000
_cell.angle_alpha   90.00
_cell.angle_beta   90.00
_cell.angle_gamma   90.00
#
_symmetry.space_group_name_H-M   'P 1'
#
loop_
_entity.id
_entity.type
_entity.pdbx_description
1 polymer ?
#
loop_
_entity_poly.entity_id
_entity_poly.type
_entity_poly.pdbx_seq_one_letter_code
_entity_poly.pdbx_strand_id
1 'polypeptide(L)'
;MIRTLPILVAPSILLWSCVCAGEANWLDDLNPANWNKPGMTIPAAPVNQRDTVLACEGYTRPPQFLEDRNVRERGWNLMGPYQGGWNVLVIAAAAGYDGMCRPLQYQYFVFVRGAFAGTLSPGLMDSRTDGALNKVSFHSSGENLDAQYLRYTQSDALCCPSRTVSVVFEIDRVNRLVRPKVATTSPNRP
;
A
#
# COMPACT_ATOMS: atom_id res chain seq x y z
N MET A 1 -36.07 -55.43 29.65
CA MET A 1 -36.00 -54.85 28.30
C MET A 1 -35.52 -53.42 28.42
N ILE A 2 -34.23 -53.16 28.19
CA ILE A 2 -33.60 -51.84 28.33
C ILE A 2 -33.63 -51.17 26.96
N ARG A 3 -34.34 -50.04 26.84
CA ARG A 3 -34.41 -49.22 25.63
C ARG A 3 -33.20 -48.28 25.57
N THR A 4 -32.32 -48.47 24.60
CA THR A 4 -31.24 -47.55 24.24
C THR A 4 -31.79 -46.41 23.37
N LEU A 5 -31.58 -45.16 23.79
CA LEU A 5 -31.80 -43.96 22.97
C LEU A 5 -30.53 -43.66 22.14
N PRO A 6 -30.63 -43.36 20.83
CA PRO A 6 -29.49 -42.91 20.05
C PRO A 6 -29.24 -41.41 20.26
N ILE A 7 -28.01 -41.06 20.59
CA ILE A 7 -27.52 -39.68 20.67
C ILE A 7 -27.25 -39.19 19.23
N LEU A 8 -28.04 -38.24 18.77
CA LEU A 8 -27.82 -37.50 17.52
C LEU A 8 -26.72 -36.46 17.74
N VAL A 9 -25.54 -36.68 17.14
CA VAL A 9 -24.47 -35.69 17.05
C VAL A 9 -24.77 -34.79 15.85
N ALA A 10 -25.18 -33.56 16.11
CA ALA A 10 -25.33 -32.53 15.07
C ALA A 10 -23.94 -32.04 14.63
N PRO A 11 -23.65 -31.93 13.32
CA PRO A 11 -22.39 -31.36 12.86
C PRO A 11 -22.45 -29.84 12.98
N SER A 12 -21.61 -29.28 13.86
CA SER A 12 -21.37 -27.84 13.94
C SER A 12 -20.72 -27.37 12.64
N ILE A 13 -21.51 -26.72 11.79
CA ILE A 13 -21.04 -26.01 10.59
C ILE A 13 -20.22 -24.82 11.08
N LEU A 14 -18.89 -24.94 11.06
CA LEU A 14 -17.98 -23.81 11.20
C LEU A 14 -18.11 -22.96 9.94
N LEU A 15 -18.97 -21.95 9.98
CA LEU A 15 -19.01 -20.87 9.00
C LEU A 15 -17.68 -20.11 9.09
N TRP A 16 -16.73 -20.49 8.24
CA TRP A 16 -15.56 -19.67 7.95
C TRP A 16 -16.05 -18.39 7.27
N SER A 17 -16.25 -17.35 8.08
CA SER A 17 -16.40 -16.01 7.56
C SER A 17 -15.03 -15.62 6.98
N CYS A 18 -14.91 -15.66 5.66
CA CYS A 18 -13.85 -14.93 4.98
C CYS A 18 -14.16 -13.45 5.17
N VAL A 19 -13.52 -12.81 6.14
CA VAL A 19 -13.61 -11.36 6.31
C VAL A 19 -12.77 -10.73 5.20
N CYS A 20 -13.39 -10.42 4.07
CA CYS A 20 -12.85 -9.51 3.07
C CYS A 20 -13.38 -8.09 3.36
N ALA A 21 -12.78 -7.39 4.33
CA ALA A 21 -12.82 -5.93 4.45
C ALA A 21 -11.94 -5.49 5.64
N GLY A 22 -10.81 -4.82 5.37
CA GLY A 22 -10.09 -4.10 6.42
C GLY A 22 -8.61 -3.88 6.17
N GLU A 23 -8.21 -3.09 5.16
CA GLU A 23 -6.82 -2.62 5.03
C GLU A 23 -6.64 -1.10 5.24
N ALA A 24 -7.73 -0.35 5.48
CA ALA A 24 -7.68 1.08 5.79
C ALA A 24 -7.82 1.42 7.29
N ASN A 25 -7.98 0.43 8.18
CA ASN A 25 -8.21 0.68 9.61
C ASN A 25 -7.09 1.52 10.25
N TRP A 26 -5.85 1.41 9.76
CA TRP A 26 -4.72 2.18 10.28
C TRP A 26 -4.80 3.68 9.93
N LEU A 27 -5.55 4.06 8.89
CA LEU A 27 -5.76 5.45 8.48
C LEU A 27 -6.80 6.16 9.34
N ASP A 28 -7.58 5.42 10.12
CA ASP A 28 -8.56 5.97 11.06
C ASP A 28 -7.93 6.35 12.41
N ASP A 29 -6.72 5.85 12.68
CA ASP A 29 -5.95 6.22 13.85
C ASP A 29 -5.24 7.56 13.62
N LEU A 30 -5.42 8.51 14.55
CA LEU A 30 -4.72 9.80 14.51
C LEU A 30 -3.20 9.63 14.48
N ASN A 31 -2.66 8.63 15.20
CA ASN A 31 -1.24 8.33 15.26
C ASN A 31 -1.02 6.86 14.88
N PRO A 32 -0.90 6.54 13.58
CA PRO A 32 -0.78 5.16 13.15
C PRO A 32 0.46 4.46 13.72
N ALA A 33 0.31 3.18 14.06
CA ALA A 33 1.44 2.37 14.51
C ALA A 33 2.49 2.25 13.39
N ASN A 34 3.77 2.38 13.74
CA ASN A 34 4.85 2.22 12.78
C ASN A 34 5.09 0.73 12.47
N TRP A 35 4.89 0.33 11.21
CA TRP A 35 5.17 -1.03 10.71
C TRP A 35 6.59 -1.19 10.17
N ASN A 36 7.28 -0.11 9.82
CA ASN A 36 8.63 -0.17 9.27
C ASN A 36 9.67 -0.41 10.38
N LYS A 37 10.71 -1.19 10.07
CA LYS A 37 11.82 -1.51 10.98
C LYS A 37 13.16 -1.27 10.28
N PRO A 38 14.21 -0.82 11.00
CA PRO A 38 15.54 -0.68 10.42
C PRO A 38 16.05 -2.02 9.88
N GLY A 39 16.70 -2.00 8.71
CA GLY A 39 17.26 -3.20 8.09
C GLY A 39 16.25 -4.14 7.45
N MET A 40 14.99 -3.72 7.29
CA MET A 40 14.03 -4.45 6.46
C MET A 40 14.55 -4.63 5.04
N THR A 41 14.13 -5.72 4.40
CA THR A 41 14.34 -5.94 2.97
C THR A 41 13.11 -5.51 2.19
N ILE A 42 13.30 -5.17 0.91
CA ILE A 42 12.19 -4.88 0.00
C ILE A 42 11.30 -6.15 -0.07
N PRO A 43 9.99 -6.08 0.20
CA PRO A 43 9.11 -7.25 0.09
C PRO A 43 9.03 -7.75 -1.35
N ALA A 44 8.82 -9.05 -1.54
CA ALA A 44 8.59 -9.62 -2.87
C ALA A 44 7.21 -9.17 -3.38
N ALA A 45 7.11 -8.90 -4.68
CA ALA A 45 5.80 -8.69 -5.31
C ALA A 45 4.99 -10.00 -5.26
N PRO A 46 3.68 -9.94 -4.99
CA PRO A 46 2.79 -11.07 -5.20
C PRO A 46 2.88 -11.59 -6.64
N VAL A 47 2.67 -12.90 -6.80
CA VAL A 47 2.63 -13.52 -8.11
C VAL A 47 1.32 -13.14 -8.80
N ASN A 48 1.43 -12.38 -9.89
CA ASN A 48 0.30 -12.05 -10.77
C ASN A 48 0.41 -12.78 -12.11
N GLN A 49 -0.73 -12.97 -12.78
CA GLN A 49 -0.74 -13.51 -14.14
C GLN A 49 0.00 -12.54 -15.07
N ARG A 50 1.08 -13.00 -15.70
CA ARG A 50 1.98 -12.17 -16.51
C ARG A 50 1.28 -11.47 -17.68
N ASP A 51 0.15 -12.01 -18.13
CA ASP A 51 -0.53 -11.57 -19.35
C ASP A 51 -1.09 -10.14 -19.25
N THR A 52 -1.52 -9.68 -18.06
CA THR A 52 -2.01 -8.31 -17.89
C THR A 52 -0.88 -7.28 -17.85
N VAL A 53 0.34 -7.67 -17.49
CA VAL A 53 1.51 -6.78 -17.45
C VAL A 53 1.98 -6.43 -18.86
N LEU A 54 2.04 -7.42 -19.77
CA LEU A 54 2.45 -7.20 -21.17
C LEU A 54 1.52 -6.22 -21.90
N ALA A 55 0.22 -6.27 -21.62
CA ALA A 55 -0.75 -5.33 -22.19
C ALA A 55 -0.57 -3.88 -21.67
N CYS A 56 0.08 -3.70 -20.52
CA CYS A 56 0.23 -2.44 -19.82
C CYS A 56 1.68 -1.94 -19.75
N GLU A 57 2.59 -2.45 -20.59
CA GLU A 57 4.01 -2.07 -20.59
C GLU A 57 4.23 -0.56 -20.70
N GLY A 58 3.39 0.15 -21.46
CA GLY A 58 3.45 1.61 -21.61
C GLY A 58 3.16 2.41 -20.32
N TYR A 59 2.58 1.77 -19.30
CA TYR A 59 2.36 2.35 -17.96
C TYR A 59 3.49 2.02 -16.99
N THR A 60 4.39 1.12 -17.37
CA THR A 60 5.62 0.84 -16.62
C THR A 60 6.74 1.75 -17.06
N ARG A 61 7.72 1.99 -16.19
CA ARG A 61 8.94 2.72 -16.55
C ARG A 61 10.21 1.87 -16.44
N PRO A 62 11.24 2.16 -17.23
CA PRO A 62 12.55 1.54 -17.05
C PRO A 62 13.19 1.99 -15.73
N PRO A 63 14.06 1.15 -15.12
CA PRO A 63 14.83 1.53 -13.96
C PRO A 63 15.87 2.61 -14.32
N GLN A 64 16.00 3.63 -13.49
CA GLN A 64 16.99 4.71 -13.63
C GLN A 64 18.04 4.69 -12.51
N PHE A 65 17.66 4.18 -11.34
CA PHE A 65 18.53 4.11 -10.16
C PHE A 65 18.87 2.67 -9.75
N LEU A 66 19.77 2.51 -8.79
CA LEU A 66 20.05 1.19 -8.20
C LEU A 66 18.83 0.69 -7.42
N GLU A 67 18.16 1.60 -6.72
CA GLU A 67 16.95 1.37 -5.94
C GLU A 67 15.80 0.87 -6.84
N ASP A 68 15.67 1.41 -8.05
CA ASP A 68 14.72 0.91 -9.05
C ASP A 68 15.01 -0.54 -9.46
N ARG A 69 16.29 -0.86 -9.69
CA ARG A 69 16.70 -2.23 -10.03
C ARG A 69 16.40 -3.17 -8.87
N ASN A 70 16.72 -2.76 -7.64
CA ASN A 70 16.43 -3.54 -6.45
C ASN A 70 14.92 -3.80 -6.29
N VAL A 71 14.06 -2.83 -6.60
CA VAL A 71 12.60 -3.02 -6.59
C VAL A 71 12.17 -3.98 -7.70
N ARG A 72 12.68 -3.83 -8.94
CA ARG A 72 12.36 -4.73 -10.06
C ARG A 72 12.82 -6.17 -9.84
N GLU A 73 14.00 -6.37 -9.27
CA GLU A 73 14.54 -7.70 -8.93
C GLU A 73 13.66 -8.45 -7.94
N ARG A 74 12.81 -7.73 -7.20
CA ARG A 74 11.81 -8.30 -6.28
C ARG A 74 10.46 -8.56 -6.95
N GLY A 75 10.39 -8.44 -8.27
CA GLY A 75 9.22 -8.77 -9.09
C GLY A 75 8.25 -7.62 -9.34
N TRP A 76 8.61 -6.40 -8.95
CA TRP A 76 7.74 -5.23 -9.06
C TRP A 76 7.85 -4.54 -10.42
N ASN A 77 6.74 -4.02 -10.92
CA ASN A 77 6.69 -3.18 -12.12
C ASN A 77 6.70 -1.71 -11.70
N LEU A 78 7.77 -0.99 -12.04
CA LEU A 78 7.93 0.43 -11.68
C LEU A 78 6.86 1.26 -12.39
N MET A 79 6.16 2.13 -11.66
CA MET A 79 5.06 2.93 -12.17
C MET A 79 5.27 4.43 -11.91
N GLY A 80 4.84 5.27 -12.87
CA GLY A 80 4.89 6.72 -12.75
C GLY A 80 6.31 7.29 -12.51
N PRO A 81 6.43 8.63 -12.38
CA PRO A 81 7.70 9.24 -11.99
C PRO A 81 8.05 8.86 -10.54
N TYR A 82 9.35 8.67 -10.27
CA TYR A 82 9.84 8.66 -8.89
C TYR A 82 9.76 10.07 -8.30
N GLN A 83 9.77 10.16 -6.98
CA GLN A 83 9.95 11.43 -6.27
C GLN A 83 11.28 11.40 -5.53
N GLY A 84 12.11 12.43 -5.70
CA GLY A 84 13.43 12.46 -5.08
C GLY A 84 13.81 13.84 -4.56
N GLY A 85 14.60 13.87 -3.49
CA GLY A 85 15.13 15.09 -2.88
C GLY A 85 15.77 14.79 -1.52
N TRP A 86 16.70 15.65 -1.05
CA TRP A 86 17.35 15.51 0.27
C TRP A 86 17.93 14.09 0.56
N ASN A 87 18.47 13.40 -0.44
CA ASN A 87 18.92 12.00 -0.36
C ASN A 87 17.82 11.01 0.03
N VAL A 88 16.57 11.29 -0.35
CA VAL A 88 15.41 10.42 -0.21
C VAL A 88 14.85 10.17 -1.60
N LEU A 89 14.45 8.93 -1.86
CA LEU A 89 13.82 8.50 -3.10
C LEU A 89 12.56 7.71 -2.76
N VAL A 90 11.44 8.07 -3.39
CA VAL A 90 10.18 7.34 -3.30
C VAL A 90 9.89 6.74 -4.68
N ILE A 91 9.79 5.41 -4.72
CA ILE A 91 9.51 4.64 -5.92
C ILE A 91 8.14 4.01 -5.77
N ALA A 92 7.24 4.30 -6.70
CA ALA A 92 5.97 3.62 -6.81
C ALA A 92 6.14 2.38 -7.71
N ALA A 93 5.58 1.24 -7.31
CA ALA A 93 5.58 0.05 -8.15
C ALA A 93 4.36 -0.86 -7.89
N ALA A 94 3.93 -1.56 -8.93
CA ALA A 94 2.76 -2.45 -8.92
C ALA A 94 3.16 -3.90 -9.14
N ALA A 95 2.44 -4.82 -8.49
CA ALA A 95 2.62 -6.25 -8.77
C ALA A 95 1.82 -6.67 -10.02
N GLY A 96 0.75 -5.95 -10.36
CA GLY A 96 -0.09 -6.23 -11.52
C GLY A 96 -0.92 -5.03 -11.95
N TYR A 97 -1.73 -5.23 -12.99
CA TYR A 97 -2.64 -4.24 -13.53
C TYR A 97 -3.98 -4.89 -13.88
N ASP A 98 -5.05 -4.09 -13.86
CA ASP A 98 -6.33 -4.52 -14.42
C ASP A 98 -6.45 -4.26 -15.93
N GLY A 99 -7.59 -4.62 -16.52
CA GLY A 99 -7.85 -4.45 -17.97
C GLY A 99 -7.90 -3.00 -18.48
N MET A 100 -7.83 -2.01 -17.59
CA MET A 100 -7.68 -0.58 -17.93
C MET A 100 -6.31 -0.04 -17.53
N CYS A 101 -5.34 -0.92 -17.29
CA CYS A 101 -3.98 -0.61 -16.88
C CYS A 101 -3.87 0.23 -15.60
N ARG A 102 -4.82 0.05 -14.67
CA ARG A 102 -4.74 0.65 -13.34
C ARG A 102 -3.91 -0.27 -12.42
N PRO A 103 -2.96 0.27 -11.63
CA PRO A 103 -2.16 -0.52 -10.71
C PRO A 103 -2.99 -1.34 -9.74
N LEU A 104 -2.64 -2.62 -9.59
CA LEU A 104 -3.15 -3.52 -8.56
C LEU A 104 -2.00 -3.97 -7.67
N GLN A 105 -2.33 -4.22 -6.40
CA GLN A 105 -1.43 -4.69 -5.36
C GLN A 105 -0.13 -3.87 -5.32
N TYR A 106 -0.25 -2.56 -5.45
CA TYR A 106 0.87 -1.64 -5.57
C TYR A 106 1.36 -1.13 -4.21
N GLN A 107 2.57 -0.61 -4.21
CA GLN A 107 3.21 -0.04 -3.03
C GLN A 107 4.16 1.10 -3.40
N TYR A 108 4.45 1.96 -2.42
CA TYR A 108 5.44 3.02 -2.50
C TYR A 108 6.60 2.70 -1.56
N PHE A 109 7.79 2.54 -2.14
CA PHE A 109 9.03 2.17 -1.48
C PHE A 109 9.86 3.42 -1.22
N VAL A 110 10.25 3.64 0.03
CA VAL A 110 11.08 4.78 0.44
C VAL A 110 12.52 4.31 0.62
N PHE A 111 13.45 5.08 0.08
CA PHE A 111 14.87 4.89 0.24
C PHE A 111 15.51 6.13 0.85
N VAL A 112 16.38 5.95 1.83
CA VAL A 112 17.12 7.03 2.49
C VAL A 112 18.61 6.75 2.33
N ARG A 113 19.32 7.63 1.62
CA ARG A 113 20.73 7.47 1.25
C ARG A 113 20.99 6.12 0.58
N GLY A 114 20.09 5.73 -0.32
CA GLY A 114 20.11 4.48 -1.09
C GLY A 114 19.81 3.18 -0.33
N ALA A 115 19.54 3.25 0.98
CA ALA A 115 19.05 2.09 1.74
C ALA A 115 17.53 2.08 1.78
N PHE A 116 16.92 0.90 1.66
CA PHE A 116 15.48 0.73 1.84
C PHE A 116 15.09 1.12 3.28
N ALA A 117 14.18 2.09 3.38
CA ALA A 117 13.75 2.70 4.64
C ALA A 117 12.34 2.30 5.04
N GLY A 118 11.58 1.64 4.16
CA GLY A 118 10.24 1.15 4.44
C GLY A 118 9.24 1.46 3.34
N THR A 119 7.97 1.17 3.63
CA THR A 119 6.83 1.42 2.74
C THR A 119 5.93 2.51 3.31
N LEU A 120 5.13 3.13 2.43
CA LEU A 120 4.14 4.13 2.82
C LEU A 120 2.77 3.51 3.16
N SER A 121 2.56 2.21 3.00
CA SER A 121 1.40 1.51 3.53
C SER A 121 1.83 0.19 4.18
N PRO A 122 1.18 -0.26 5.27
CA PRO A 122 1.47 -1.56 5.87
C PRO A 122 1.03 -2.73 4.97
N GLY A 123 0.03 -2.50 4.11
CA GLY A 123 -0.53 -3.46 3.17
C GLY A 123 -0.38 -3.00 1.72
N LEU A 124 -0.72 -3.89 0.79
CA LEU A 124 -0.76 -3.56 -0.63
C LEU A 124 -2.03 -2.76 -0.94
N MET A 125 -2.00 -2.00 -2.02
CA MET A 125 -3.12 -1.14 -2.41
C MET A 125 -3.61 -1.50 -3.79
N ASP A 126 -4.90 -1.35 -4.02
CA ASP A 126 -5.52 -1.48 -5.33
C ASP A 126 -6.03 -0.13 -5.82
N SER A 127 -5.99 0.09 -7.12
CA SER A 127 -6.53 1.33 -7.67
C SER A 127 -8.04 1.41 -7.43
N ARG A 128 -8.51 2.61 -7.07
CA ARG A 128 -9.93 2.91 -6.80
C ARG A 128 -10.53 2.13 -5.62
N THR A 129 -9.74 1.86 -4.59
CA THR A 129 -10.21 1.30 -3.31
C THR A 129 -9.95 2.25 -2.14
N ASP A 130 -10.63 2.01 -1.02
CA ASP A 130 -10.39 2.75 0.23
C ASP A 130 -8.96 2.50 0.73
N GLY A 131 -8.24 3.57 1.07
CA GLY A 131 -6.84 3.50 1.49
C GLY A 131 -5.83 3.44 0.34
N ALA A 132 -6.26 3.61 -0.92
CA ALA A 132 -5.35 3.69 -2.06
C ALA A 132 -4.53 5.00 -2.02
N LEU A 133 -3.19 4.90 -1.97
CA LEU A 133 -2.31 6.07 -2.03
C LEU A 133 -2.39 6.73 -3.43
N ASN A 134 -2.64 8.03 -3.48
CA ASN A 134 -2.78 8.80 -4.73
C ASN A 134 -1.62 9.77 -4.99
N LYS A 135 -0.99 10.29 -3.93
CA LYS A 135 -0.02 11.38 -4.03
C LYS A 135 0.96 11.30 -2.87
N VAL A 136 2.22 11.59 -3.19
CA VAL A 136 3.28 11.82 -2.22
C VAL A 136 3.87 13.20 -2.49
N SER A 137 4.34 13.88 -1.45
CA SER A 137 5.10 15.12 -1.59
C SER A 137 6.08 15.29 -0.44
N PHE A 138 7.22 15.91 -0.70
CA PHE A 138 8.19 16.24 0.33
C PHE A 138 7.86 17.59 0.98
N HIS A 139 8.04 17.66 2.30
CA HIS A 139 8.08 18.95 2.98
C HIS A 139 9.42 19.64 2.65
N SER A 140 9.43 20.98 2.67
CA SER A 140 10.59 21.79 2.31
C SER A 140 11.84 21.55 3.18
N SER A 141 11.67 21.05 4.41
CA SER A 141 12.81 20.65 5.25
C SER A 141 13.46 19.33 4.83
N GLY A 142 12.76 18.50 4.06
CA GLY A 142 13.19 17.14 3.72
C GLY A 142 13.19 16.16 4.91
N GLU A 143 12.66 16.55 6.07
CA GLU A 143 12.55 15.69 7.25
C GLU A 143 11.26 14.88 7.26
N ASN A 144 10.26 15.34 6.50
CA ASN A 144 8.97 14.71 6.41
C ASN A 144 8.50 14.60 4.96
N LEU A 145 7.65 13.61 4.72
CA LEU A 145 6.85 13.50 3.50
C LEU A 145 5.37 13.43 3.87
N ASP A 146 4.53 14.02 3.04
CA ASP A 146 3.07 13.86 3.09
C ASP A 146 2.68 12.80 2.07
N ALA A 147 1.86 11.86 2.51
CA ALA A 147 1.30 10.81 1.68
C ALA A 147 -0.23 10.89 1.78
N GLN A 148 -0.90 11.11 0.65
CA GLN A 148 -2.34 11.24 0.59
C GLN A 148 -2.97 9.94 0.07
N TYR A 149 -4.02 9.50 0.75
CA TYR A 149 -4.78 8.29 0.49
C TYR A 149 -6.22 8.65 0.17
N LEU A 150 -6.81 7.93 -0.77
CA LEU A 150 -8.22 8.06 -1.12
C LEU A 150 -9.06 7.38 -0.04
N ARG A 151 -10.15 8.04 0.38
CA ARG A 151 -11.13 7.44 1.27
C ARG A 151 -12.47 7.28 0.58
N TYR A 152 -12.91 6.04 0.44
CA TYR A 152 -14.18 5.66 -0.18
C TYR A 152 -15.19 5.26 0.89
N THR A 153 -16.45 5.64 0.67
CA THR A 153 -17.61 5.08 1.37
C THR A 153 -18.32 4.06 0.47
N GLN A 154 -19.27 3.30 1.03
CA GLN A 154 -20.08 2.37 0.23
C GLN A 154 -20.95 3.08 -0.82
N SER A 155 -21.25 4.37 -0.64
CA SER A 155 -22.01 5.18 -1.60
C SER A 155 -21.14 5.84 -2.66
N ASP A 156 -19.81 5.80 -2.53
CA ASP A 156 -18.92 6.47 -3.48
C ASP A 156 -18.82 5.66 -4.77
N ALA A 157 -18.97 6.35 -5.91
CA ALA A 157 -18.61 5.75 -7.19
C ALA A 157 -17.11 5.51 -7.25
N LEU A 158 -16.65 4.45 -7.94
CA LEU A 158 -15.23 4.09 -8.02
C LEU A 158 -14.33 5.23 -8.53
N CYS A 159 -14.85 6.15 -9.33
CA CYS A 159 -14.09 7.31 -9.82
C CYS A 159 -13.80 8.38 -8.76
N CYS A 160 -14.58 8.41 -7.69
CA CYS A 160 -14.94 9.65 -7.03
C CYS A 160 -14.99 9.43 -5.51
N PRO A 161 -13.82 9.30 -4.85
CA PRO A 161 -13.77 9.20 -3.41
C PRO A 161 -14.35 10.47 -2.78
N SER A 162 -15.07 10.33 -1.67
CA SER A 162 -15.68 11.46 -0.96
C SER A 162 -14.70 12.19 -0.03
N ARG A 163 -13.62 11.52 0.37
CA ARG A 163 -12.64 12.03 1.34
C ARG A 163 -11.22 11.66 0.94
N THR A 164 -10.26 12.27 1.62
CA THR A 164 -8.84 11.90 1.61
C THR A 164 -8.32 11.84 3.03
N VAL A 165 -7.27 11.05 3.25
CA VAL A 165 -6.44 11.11 4.45
C VAL A 165 -5.04 11.51 4.02
N SER A 166 -4.48 12.52 4.66
CA SER A 166 -3.06 12.85 4.57
C SER A 166 -2.34 12.29 5.79
N VAL A 167 -1.30 11.48 5.55
CA VAL A 167 -0.41 10.97 6.60
C VAL A 167 0.95 11.63 6.44
N VAL A 168 1.38 12.30 7.51
CA VAL A 168 2.73 12.82 7.60
C VAL A 168 3.64 11.69 8.08
N PHE A 169 4.69 11.43 7.32
CA PHE A 169 5.74 10.48 7.67
C PHE A 169 7.02 11.22 8.03
N GLU A 170 7.62 10.84 9.15
CA GLU A 170 8.96 11.26 9.57
C GLU A 170 10.02 10.40 8.90
N ILE A 171 11.12 11.04 8.48
CA ILE A 171 12.28 10.41 7.87
C ILE A 171 13.44 10.38 8.88
N ASP A 172 13.61 9.24 9.55
CA ASP A 172 14.72 9.00 10.46
C ASP A 172 15.99 8.66 9.65
N ARG A 173 16.86 9.67 9.51
CA ARG A 173 18.09 9.58 8.70
C ARG A 173 19.20 8.78 9.35
N VAL A 174 19.16 8.65 10.68
CA VAL A 174 20.17 7.90 11.44
C VAL A 174 19.90 6.41 11.27
N ASN A 175 18.66 6.01 11.51
CA ASN A 175 18.26 4.61 11.40
C ASN A 175 17.84 4.20 9.98
N ARG A 176 17.80 5.16 9.04
CA ARG A 176 17.34 5.00 7.65
C ARG A 176 15.96 4.34 7.62
N LEU A 177 15.00 5.04 8.19
CA LEU A 177 13.66 4.51 8.43
C LEU A 177 12.61 5.59 8.17
N VAL A 178 11.49 5.22 7.59
CA VAL A 178 10.31 6.09 7.46
C VAL A 178 9.22 5.63 8.43
N ARG A 179 8.61 6.55 9.18
CA ARG A 179 7.59 6.24 10.19
C ARG A 179 6.35 7.13 10.03
N PRO A 180 5.12 6.60 10.05
CA PRO A 180 3.93 7.45 10.11
C PRO A 180 3.91 8.21 11.45
N LYS A 181 3.43 9.45 11.43
CA LYS A 181 3.33 10.31 12.63
C LYS A 181 1.90 10.68 12.94
N VAL A 182 1.25 11.32 11.98
CA VAL A 182 -0.11 11.83 12.14
C VAL A 182 -0.90 11.61 10.86
N ALA A 183 -2.14 11.16 11.01
CA ALA A 183 -3.11 11.04 9.94
C ALA A 183 -4.21 12.10 10.12
N THR A 184 -4.54 12.82 9.06
CA THR A 184 -5.61 13.83 9.05
C THR A 184 -6.57 13.54 7.91
N THR A 185 -7.84 13.31 8.24
CA THR A 185 -8.91 13.13 7.25
C THR A 185 -9.49 14.47 6.84
N SER A 186 -9.74 14.68 5.55
CA SER A 186 -10.44 15.85 5.02
C SER A 186 -11.48 15.45 3.97
N PRO A 187 -12.63 16.13 3.91
CA PRO A 187 -13.55 15.97 2.79
C PRO A 187 -12.93 16.48 1.49
N ASN A 188 -13.24 15.81 0.39
CA ASN A 188 -12.89 16.34 -0.92
C ASN A 188 -13.75 17.58 -1.19
N ARG A 189 -13.13 18.68 -1.63
CA ARG A 189 -13.89 19.85 -2.06
C ARG A 189 -14.69 19.46 -3.33
N PRO A 190 -15.98 19.82 -3.41
CA PRO A 190 -16.77 19.64 -4.62
C PRO A 190 -16.23 20.47 -5.78
#